data_AF-A0A1M6GXS5-F1
#
_entry.id   AF-A0A1M6GXS5-F1
#
_cell.length_a   1.000
_cell.length_b   1.000
_cell.length_c   1.000
_cell.angle_alpha   90.00
_cell.angle_beta   90.00
_cell.angle_gamma   90.00
#
_symmetry.space_group_name_H-M   'P 1'
#
loop_
_entity.id
_entity.type
_entity.pdbx_description
1 polymer ?
#
loop_
_entity_poly.entity_id
_entity_poly.type
_entity_poly.pdbx_seq_one_letter_code
_entity_poly.pdbx_strand_id
1 'polypeptide(L)'
;FHTELPDCLVPYKHYDSEIITGVIDGIVTSDDEDSEDYPCEETMKRWILWYKENKERAEGYLRNTIYRLLDNRDDFLISGVSLLSTFKKIEVKPHWLGYIIRTIYNSGNYLVPVW
;
A
#
# COMPACT_ATOMS: atom_id res chain seq x y z
N PHE A 1 -6.01 -24.54 -1.26
CA PHE A 1 -5.76 -23.38 -2.13
C PHE A 1 -5.88 -22.13 -1.28
N HIS A 2 -4.76 -21.53 -0.89
CA HIS A 2 -4.75 -20.16 -0.38
C HIS A 2 -4.92 -19.25 -1.60
N THR A 3 -6.00 -18.48 -1.66
CA THR A 3 -6.17 -17.43 -2.66
C THR A 3 -5.30 -16.26 -2.26
N GLU A 4 -4.07 -16.23 -2.77
CA GLU A 4 -3.17 -15.10 -2.58
C GLU A 4 -3.75 -13.86 -3.27
N LEU A 5 -3.71 -12.72 -2.58
CA LEU A 5 -4.07 -11.44 -3.17
C LEU A 5 -2.98 -11.03 -4.18
N PRO A 6 -3.32 -10.75 -5.45
CA PRO A 6 -2.34 -10.28 -6.43
C PRO A 6 -1.94 -8.83 -6.18
N ASP A 7 -0.74 -8.44 -6.64
CA ASP A 7 -0.17 -7.10 -6.40
C ASP A 7 -0.93 -5.97 -7.10
N CYS A 8 -1.75 -6.28 -8.12
CA CYS A 8 -2.57 -5.30 -8.84
C CYS A 8 -3.87 -4.94 -8.11
N LEU A 9 -4.26 -5.68 -7.06
CA LEU A 9 -5.52 -5.46 -6.36
C LEU A 9 -5.31 -4.81 -4.99
N VAL A 10 -6.08 -3.75 -4.74
CA VAL A 10 -6.26 -3.20 -3.39
C VAL A 10 -7.68 -3.51 -2.93
N PRO A 11 -7.87 -4.16 -1.77
CA PRO A 11 -9.20 -4.52 -1.28
C PRO A 11 -10.16 -3.33 -1.23
N TYR A 12 -11.39 -3.57 -1.68
CA TYR A 12 -12.50 -2.61 -1.76
C TYR A 12 -12.28 -1.43 -2.71
N LYS A 13 -11.27 -1.48 -3.60
CA LYS A 13 -11.02 -0.45 -4.61
C LYS A 13 -11.07 -1.11 -5.99
N HIS A 14 -11.83 -0.52 -6.91
CA HIS A 14 -12.04 -1.04 -8.28
C HIS A 14 -11.04 -0.45 -9.28
N TYR A 15 -9.82 -0.17 -8.85
CA TYR A 15 -8.76 0.38 -9.68
C TYR A 15 -7.49 -0.44 -9.48
N ASP A 16 -6.64 -0.44 -10.50
CA ASP A 16 -5.32 -1.06 -10.38
C ASP A 16 -4.54 -0.38 -9.24
N SER A 17 -3.74 -1.18 -8.53
CA SER A 17 -2.89 -0.69 -7.46
C SER A 17 -1.92 0.39 -7.95
N GLU A 18 -1.52 0.39 -9.23
CA GLU A 18 -0.72 1.47 -9.82
C GLU A 18 -1.42 2.82 -9.77
N ILE A 19 -2.69 2.88 -10.18
CA ILE A 19 -3.48 4.12 -10.19
C ILE A 19 -3.66 4.63 -8.76
N ILE A 20 -3.99 3.73 -7.84
CA ILE A 20 -4.16 4.08 -6.42
C ILE A 20 -2.84 4.56 -5.81
N THR A 21 -1.73 3.95 -6.21
CA THR A 21 -0.38 4.34 -5.79
C THR A 21 -0.03 5.73 -6.30
N GLY A 22 -0.29 5.99 -7.58
CA GLY A 22 -0.07 7.30 -8.19
C GLY A 22 -0.83 8.42 -7.48
N VAL A 23 -2.08 8.16 -7.06
CA VAL A 23 -2.88 9.14 -6.30
C VAL A 23 -2.27 9.40 -4.92
N ILE A 24 -1.84 8.34 -4.22
CA ILE A 24 -1.23 8.45 -2.89
C ILE A 24 0.12 9.17 -2.94
N ASP A 25 0.88 8.98 -4.00
CA ASP A 25 2.18 9.63 -4.21
C ASP A 25 2.06 11.03 -4.83
N GLY A 26 0.85 11.44 -5.24
CA GLY A 26 0.57 12.75 -5.85
C GLY A 26 1.05 12.88 -7.29
N ILE A 27 1.33 11.75 -7.96
CA ILE A 27 1.68 11.68 -9.38
C ILE A 27 0.42 11.81 -10.25
N VAL A 28 -0.70 11.30 -9.73
CA VAL A 28 -2.00 11.21 -10.39
C VAL A 28 -2.90 12.25 -9.69
N THR A 29 -3.23 13.32 -10.40
CA THR A 29 -3.98 14.48 -9.88
C THR A 29 -5.32 14.65 -10.60
N SER A 30 -6.23 15.46 -10.05
CA SER A 30 -7.52 15.75 -10.70
C SER A 30 -7.38 16.52 -12.02
N ASP A 31 -6.25 17.19 -12.24
CA ASP A 31 -5.97 17.93 -13.48
C ASP A 31 -5.54 17.01 -14.63
N ASP A 32 -5.19 15.75 -14.36
CA ASP A 32 -4.88 14.73 -15.37
C ASP A 32 -6.17 14.07 -15.96
N GLU A 33 -7.30 14.78 -15.89
CA GLU A 33 -8.62 14.37 -16.40
C GLU A 33 -8.59 14.20 -17.93
N ASP A 34 -8.35 12.98 -18.42
CA ASP A 34 -8.48 12.67 -19.86
C ASP A 34 -9.11 11.29 -20.18
N SER A 35 -9.80 10.62 -19.25
CA SER A 35 -10.53 9.35 -19.56
C SER A 35 -11.63 8.96 -18.55
N GLU A 36 -12.64 8.21 -19.02
CA GLU A 36 -13.69 7.57 -18.19
C GLU A 36 -13.14 6.57 -17.15
N ASP A 37 -11.92 6.06 -17.36
CA ASP A 37 -11.26 5.09 -16.49
C ASP A 37 -10.52 5.73 -15.29
N TYR A 38 -10.64 7.05 -15.11
CA TYR A 38 -9.92 7.80 -14.08
C TYR A 38 -10.78 8.07 -12.84
N PRO A 39 -10.23 7.92 -11.61
CA PRO A 39 -11.02 8.15 -10.40
C PRO A 39 -11.36 9.63 -10.22
N CYS A 40 -12.58 9.92 -9.77
CA CYS A 40 -12.97 11.29 -9.45
C CYS A 40 -12.20 11.84 -8.23
N GLU A 41 -12.11 13.16 -8.10
CA GLU A 41 -11.38 13.84 -7.02
C GLU A 41 -11.82 13.37 -5.61
N GLU A 42 -13.12 13.15 -5.40
CA GLU A 42 -13.64 12.63 -4.12
C GLU A 42 -13.09 11.23 -3.80
N THR A 43 -13.03 10.36 -4.81
CA THR A 43 -12.46 9.01 -4.68
C THR A 43 -10.97 9.08 -4.35
N MET A 44 -10.22 9.98 -4.99
CA MET A 44 -8.81 10.22 -4.69
C MET A 44 -8.61 10.67 -3.24
N LYS A 45 -9.41 11.66 -2.78
CA LYS A 45 -9.36 12.17 -1.39
C LYS A 45 -9.61 11.04 -0.38
N ARG A 46 -10.58 10.16 -0.65
CA ARG A 46 -10.85 8.97 0.19
C ARG A 46 -9.64 8.05 0.27
N TRP A 47 -8.94 7.79 -0.84
CA TRP A 47 -7.75 6.93 -0.83
C TRP A 47 -6.57 7.56 -0.08
N ILE A 48 -6.35 8.86 -0.23
CA ILE A 48 -5.33 9.60 0.52
C ILE A 48 -5.63 9.55 2.02
N LEU A 49 -6.88 9.77 2.42
CA LEU A 49 -7.30 9.68 3.82
C LEU A 49 -7.13 8.26 4.36
N TRP A 50 -7.62 7.25 3.62
CA TRP A 50 -7.46 5.84 3.97
C TRP A 50 -5.99 5.47 4.19
N TYR A 51 -5.09 5.93 3.32
CA TYR A 51 -3.66 5.67 3.48
C TYR A 51 -3.09 6.34 4.73
N LYS A 52 -3.45 7.61 5.00
CA LYS A 52 -3.03 8.33 6.20
C LYS A 52 -3.46 7.62 7.48
N GLU A 53 -4.73 7.23 7.58
CA GLU A 53 -5.30 6.54 8.74
C GLU A 53 -4.71 5.14 8.97
N ASN A 54 -4.24 4.49 7.90
CA ASN A 54 -3.66 3.15 7.98
C ASN A 54 -2.13 3.14 7.98
N LYS A 55 -1.46 4.29 7.90
CA LYS A 55 -0.01 4.37 7.76
C LYS A 55 0.72 3.65 8.90
N GLU A 56 0.35 3.94 10.15
CA GLU A 56 0.99 3.32 11.32
C GLU A 56 0.68 1.82 11.43
N ARG A 57 -0.56 1.42 11.08
CA ARG A 57 -0.97 0.00 11.06
C ARG A 57 -0.20 -0.78 10.00
N ALA A 58 -0.11 -0.25 8.79
CA ALA A 58 0.61 -0.87 7.68
C ALA A 58 2.11 -1.03 8.02
N GLU A 59 2.73 0.00 8.60
CA GLU A 59 4.11 -0.05 9.09
C GLU A 59 4.28 -1.16 10.15
N GLY A 60 3.39 -1.24 11.13
CA GLY A 60 3.41 -2.29 12.17
C GLY A 60 3.24 -3.70 11.60
N TYR A 61 2.30 -3.90 10.68
CA TYR A 61 2.07 -5.21 10.04
C TYR A 61 3.24 -5.64 9.17
N LEU A 62 3.83 -4.71 8.40
CA LEU A 62 5.02 -5.00 7.61
C LEU A 62 6.19 -5.39 8.50
N ARG A 63 6.43 -4.66 9.60
CA ARG A 63 7.47 -5.01 10.57
C ARG A 63 7.27 -6.41 11.12
N ASN A 64 6.08 -6.72 11.61
CA ASN A 64 5.78 -8.04 12.18
C ASN A 64 5.97 -9.15 11.13
N THR A 65 5.44 -8.94 9.92
CA THR A 65 5.54 -9.92 8.83
C THR A 65 6.99 -10.17 8.42
N ILE A 66 7.77 -9.11 8.20
CA ILE A 66 9.18 -9.23 7.83
C ILE A 66 10.01 -9.82 8.97
N TYR A 67 9.74 -9.44 10.22
CA TYR A 67 10.38 -10.01 11.40
C TYR A 67 10.20 -11.54 11.48
N ARG A 68 8.99 -12.01 11.20
CA ARG A 68 8.67 -13.44 11.13
C ARG A 68 9.32 -14.14 9.95
N LEU A 69 9.43 -13.47 8.80
CA LEU A 69 10.05 -14.04 7.59
C LEU A 69 11.58 -14.15 7.71
N LEU A 70 12.22 -13.21 8.43
CA LEU A 70 13.69 -13.14 8.57
C LEU A 70 14.21 -13.81 9.86
N ASP A 71 13.38 -14.59 10.56
CA ASP A 71 13.77 -15.39 11.73
C ASP A 71 14.57 -14.59 12.78
N ASN A 72 14.07 -13.42 13.18
CA ASN A 72 14.70 -12.53 14.19
C ASN A 72 16.10 -11.99 13.85
N ARG A 73 16.57 -12.09 12.60
CA ARG A 73 17.98 -11.83 12.25
C ARG A 73 18.28 -10.45 11.68
N ASP A 74 17.31 -9.52 11.71
CA ASP A 74 17.45 -8.26 11.00
C ASP A 74 17.56 -7.02 11.91
N ASP A 75 18.78 -6.51 12.03
CA ASP A 75 19.12 -5.25 12.69
C ASP A 75 18.38 -4.05 12.06
N PHE A 76 17.99 -4.16 10.78
CA PHE A 76 17.22 -3.15 10.06
C PHE A 76 15.84 -2.93 10.67
N LEU A 77 15.19 -3.98 11.20
CA LEU A 77 13.89 -3.86 11.86
C LEU A 77 13.99 -3.14 13.21
N ILE A 78 15.17 -3.21 13.84
CA ILE A 78 15.49 -2.58 15.13
C ILE A 78 15.91 -1.11 14.94
N SER A 79 16.40 -0.75 13.76
CA SER A 79 16.91 0.60 13.43
C SER A 79 15.88 1.74 13.50
N GLY A 80 14.59 1.44 13.66
CA GLY A 80 13.52 2.44 13.69
C GLY A 80 13.22 3.11 12.34
N VAL A 81 13.94 2.76 11.27
CA VAL A 81 13.74 3.31 9.92
C VAL A 81 12.39 2.87 9.36
N SER A 82 11.57 3.80 8.87
CA SER A 82 10.27 3.46 8.26
C SER A 82 10.44 2.54 7.06
N LEU A 83 9.84 1.37 7.14
CA LEU A 83 9.78 0.40 6.07
C LEU A 83 8.97 0.95 4.90
N LEU A 84 7.82 1.59 5.16
CA LEU A 84 7.00 2.21 4.12
C LEU A 84 7.79 3.22 3.30
N SER A 85 8.56 4.07 3.99
CA SER A 85 9.37 5.09 3.33
C SER A 85 10.54 4.48 2.55
N THR A 86 11.10 3.37 3.06
CA THR A 86 12.13 2.61 2.35
C THR A 86 11.56 1.96 1.08
N PHE A 87 10.41 1.28 1.17
CA PHE A 87 9.76 0.67 0.01
C PHE A 87 9.34 1.70 -1.04
N LYS A 88 8.89 2.89 -0.63
CA LYS A 88 8.63 4.01 -1.55
C LYS A 88 9.89 4.50 -2.29
N LYS A 89 11.05 4.49 -1.62
CA LYS A 89 12.33 4.96 -2.19
C LYS A 89 13.02 3.91 -3.06
N ILE A 90 12.76 2.63 -2.81
CA ILE A 90 13.26 1.56 -3.65
C ILE A 90 12.52 1.67 -4.99
N GLU A 91 13.20 2.28 -5.96
CA GLU A 91 12.77 2.67 -7.32
C GLU A 91 12.32 1.49 -8.21
N VAL A 92 12.02 0.33 -7.63
CA VAL A 92 11.89 -0.91 -8.37
C VAL A 92 10.52 -1.06 -9.04
N LYS A 93 9.40 -0.52 -8.53
CA LYS A 93 8.10 -0.55 -9.27
C LYS A 93 7.06 0.49 -8.80
N PRO A 94 6.13 0.94 -9.68
CA PRO A 94 4.89 1.65 -9.32
C PRO A 94 3.92 0.86 -8.43
N HIS A 95 4.27 -0.35 -7.99
CA HIS A 95 3.42 -1.24 -7.19
C HIS A 95 3.86 -1.39 -5.73
N TRP A 96 4.64 -0.45 -5.16
CA TRP A 96 5.09 -0.58 -3.77
C TRP A 96 3.90 -0.76 -2.81
N LEU A 97 2.78 -0.08 -3.07
CA LEU A 97 1.54 -0.25 -2.31
C LEU A 97 0.94 -1.65 -2.52
N GLY A 98 0.86 -2.11 -3.76
CA GLY A 98 0.37 -3.45 -4.10
C GLY A 98 1.12 -4.55 -3.35
N TYR A 99 2.45 -4.47 -3.34
CA TYR A 99 3.32 -5.40 -2.61
C TYR A 99 3.04 -5.41 -1.10
N ILE A 100 2.89 -4.23 -0.50
CA ILE A 100 2.57 -4.09 0.92
C ILE A 100 1.22 -4.70 1.22
N ILE A 101 0.21 -4.38 0.40
CA ILE A 101 -1.14 -4.88 0.56
C ILE A 101 -1.17 -6.41 0.45
N ARG A 102 -0.51 -6.99 -0.57
CA ARG A 102 -0.35 -8.44 -0.66
C ARG A 102 0.29 -9.01 0.61
N THR A 103 1.39 -8.42 1.06
CA THR A 103 2.14 -8.90 2.23
C THR A 103 1.27 -8.90 3.49
N ILE A 104 0.55 -7.81 3.74
CA ILE A 104 -0.35 -7.65 4.90
C ILE A 104 -1.51 -8.65 4.81
N TYR A 105 -2.20 -8.72 3.68
CA TYR A 105 -3.41 -9.55 3.55
C TYR A 105 -3.09 -11.05 3.53
N ASN A 106 -2.01 -11.46 2.85
CA ASN A 106 -1.60 -12.86 2.83
C ASN A 106 -1.03 -13.35 4.17
N SER A 107 -0.64 -12.44 5.08
CA SER A 107 -0.27 -12.78 6.47
C SER A 107 -1.47 -12.89 7.43
N GLY A 108 -2.70 -12.69 6.93
CA GLY A 108 -3.93 -12.72 7.72
C GLY A 108 -4.31 -11.39 8.39
N ASN A 109 -3.61 -10.31 8.08
CA ASN A 109 -3.91 -8.96 8.58
C ASN A 109 -4.76 -8.19 7.57
N TYR A 110 -5.32 -7.05 7.97
CA TYR A 110 -6.13 -6.20 7.09
C TYR A 110 -6.00 -4.73 7.47
N LEU A 111 -6.21 -3.86 6.48
CA LEU A 111 -6.29 -2.41 6.71
C LEU A 111 -7.75 -2.01 6.91
N VAL A 112 -7.98 -0.99 7.73
CA VAL A 112 -9.33 -0.53 8.06
C VAL A 112 -9.88 0.29 6.90
N PRO A 113 -11.08 -0.02 6.37
CA PRO A 113 -11.71 0.82 5.35
C PRO A 113 -12.10 2.17 5.94
N VAL A 114 -11.95 3.24 5.14
CA VAL A 114 -12.43 4.58 5.45
C VAL A 114 -13.42 4.96 4.35
N TRP A 115 -14.63 5.35 4.75
CA TRP A 115 -15.76 5.65 3.86
C TRP A 115 -15.92 7.15 3.68
#